data_AF-A0A336N8T4-F1
#
_entry.id   AF-A0A336N8T4-F1
#
_cell.length_a   1.000
_cell.length_b   1.000
_cell.length_c   1.000
_cell.angle_alpha   90.00
_cell.angle_beta   90.00
_cell.angle_gamma   90.00
#
_symmetry.space_group_name_H-M   'P 1'
#
loop_
_entity.id
_entity.type
_entity.pdbx_description
1 polymer ?
#
loop_
_entity_poly.entity_id
_entity_poly.type
_entity_poly.pdbx_seq_one_letter_code
_entity_poly.pdbx_strand_id
1 'polypeptide(L)' 'MPMVASDGPHYGANIKMMGVGNYKLTYHIDPPPKAGMHRHTDEETGVGRWWKPFDVNYEFKFTGLK' A
#
# COMPACT_ATOMS: atom_id res chain seq x y z
N MET A 1 -4.28 6.17 2.56
CA MET A 1 -3.75 6.86 3.76
C MET A 1 -3.42 5.82 4.82
N PRO A 2 -2.44 6.03 5.73
CA PRO A 2 -2.24 5.17 6.89
C PRO A 2 -3.40 5.35 7.90
N MET A 3 -3.97 4.24 8.37
CA MET A 3 -5.16 4.19 9.23
C MET A 3 -5.04 3.05 10.24
N VAL A 4 -5.95 2.99 11.23
CA VAL A 4 -6.04 1.89 12.21
C VAL A 4 -7.50 1.48 12.40
N ALA A 5 -7.75 0.17 12.46
CA ALA A 5 -9.04 -0.43 12.82
C ALA A 5 -8.86 -1.39 14.00
N SER A 6 -9.94 -2.05 14.44
CA SER A 6 -9.92 -2.98 15.58
C SER A 6 -8.99 -4.18 15.37
N ASP A 7 -8.65 -4.52 14.13
CA ASP A 7 -7.73 -5.58 13.73
C ASP A 7 -6.30 -5.10 13.43
N GLY A 8 -6.02 -3.81 13.61
CA GLY A 8 -4.67 -3.24 13.50
C GLY A 8 -4.51 -2.17 12.40
N PRO A 9 -3.25 -1.73 12.17
CA PRO A 9 -2.94 -0.67 11.21
C PRO A 9 -2.97 -1.17 9.76
N HIS A 10 -3.45 -0.32 8.85
CA HIS A 10 -3.53 -0.61 7.41
C HIS A 10 -3.50 0.66 6.55
N TYR A 11 -3.38 0.50 5.23
CA TYR A 11 -3.59 1.58 4.26
C TYR A 11 -4.97 1.46 3.63
N GLY A 12 -5.75 2.55 3.63
CA GLY A 12 -7.11 2.54 3.11
C GLY A 12 -7.57 3.86 2.54
N ALA A 13 -8.73 3.78 1.86
CA ALA A 13 -9.54 4.90 1.38
C ALA A 13 -10.98 4.41 1.16
N ASN A 14 -11.97 5.26 1.48
CA ASN A 14 -13.35 5.03 1.04
C ASN A 14 -13.45 5.38 -0.46
N ILE A 15 -14.02 4.48 -1.26
CA ILE A 15 -14.12 4.62 -2.72
C ILE A 15 -15.57 4.40 -3.17
N LYS A 16 -16.09 5.30 -4.01
CA LYS A 16 -17.34 5.08 -4.73
C LYS A 16 -17.08 4.26 -5.99
N MET A 17 -17.57 3.02 -6.02
CA MET A 17 -17.40 2.11 -7.16
C MET A 17 -18.23 2.51 -8.38
N MET A 18 -17.77 2.13 -9.58
CA MET A 18 -18.43 2.40 -10.87
C MET A 18 -19.52 1.37 -11.25
N GLY A 19 -19.97 0.57 -10.28
CA GLY A 19 -20.94 -0.51 -10.48
C GLY A 19 -20.36 -1.91 -10.29
N VAL A 20 -21.21 -2.92 -10.33
CA VAL A 20 -20.82 -4.34 -10.25
C VAL A 20 -20.06 -4.72 -11.52
N GLY A 21 -18.94 -5.45 -11.38
CA GLY A 21 -18.13 -5.83 -12.55
C GLY A 21 -16.79 -6.43 -12.20
N ASN A 22 -16.01 -6.75 -13.25
CA ASN A 22 -14.62 -7.17 -13.13
C ASN A 22 -13.71 -5.94 -13.17
N TYR A 23 -12.76 -5.88 -12.27
CA TYR A 23 -11.86 -4.75 -12.08
C TYR A 23 -10.41 -5.22 -12.03
N LYS A 24 -9.54 -4.34 -12.52
CA LYS A 24 -8.10 -4.39 -12.27
C LYS A 24 -7.73 -3.28 -11.29
N LEU A 25 -7.08 -3.65 -10.20
CA LEU A 25 -6.55 -2.75 -9.18
C LEU A 25 -5.04 -2.70 -9.32
N THR A 26 -4.47 -1.49 -9.33
CA THR A 26 -3.03 -1.27 -9.30
C THR A 26 -2.68 -0.50 -8.04
N TYR A 27 -1.73 -0.99 -7.26
CA TYR A 27 -1.10 -0.23 -6.19
C TYR A 27 0.24 0.29 -6.64
N HIS A 28 0.42 1.61 -6.59
CA HIS A 28 1.70 2.28 -6.73
C HIS A 28 2.31 2.44 -5.34
N ILE A 29 3.46 1.84 -5.10
CA ILE A 29 4.08 1.80 -3.77
C ILE A 29 5.45 2.46 -3.83
N ASP A 30 5.64 3.51 -3.02
CA ASP A 30 6.92 4.18 -2.77
C ASP A 30 7.54 3.67 -1.46
N PRO A 31 8.87 3.61 -1.34
CA PRO A 31 9.52 3.15 -0.12
C PRO A 31 9.37 4.16 1.04
N PRO A 32 9.57 3.71 2.30
CA PRO A 32 9.35 4.53 3.49
C PRO A 32 10.03 5.91 3.56
N PRO A 33 11.23 6.16 2.97
CA PRO A 33 11.85 7.49 3.00
C PRO A 33 10.97 8.59 2.39
N LYS A 34 10.09 8.25 1.44
CA LYS A 34 9.14 9.20 0.85
C LYS A 34 8.20 9.83 1.90
N ALA A 35 7.94 9.10 2.98
CA ALA A 35 7.14 9.52 4.12
C ALA A 35 7.99 9.90 5.36
N GLY A 36 9.31 10.05 5.21
CA GLY A 36 10.19 10.54 6.29
C GLY A 36 10.74 9.46 7.24
N MET A 37 10.59 8.17 6.91
CA MET A 37 11.26 7.11 7.67
C MET A 37 12.72 6.96 7.21
N HIS A 38 13.65 7.29 8.09
CA HIS A 38 15.09 7.19 7.84
C HIS A 38 15.62 5.81 8.25
N ARG A 39 16.63 5.31 7.54
CA ARG A 39 17.32 4.05 7.86
C ARG A 39 18.72 4.32 8.40
N HIS A 40 19.19 3.46 9.30
CA HIS A 40 20.60 3.42 9.69
C HIS A 40 21.47 2.95 8.53
N THR A 41 22.69 3.47 8.43
CA THR A 41 23.63 3.18 7.32
C THR A 41 25.06 2.93 7.78
N ASP A 42 25.32 3.02 9.08
CA ASP A 42 26.58 2.66 9.73
C ASP A 42 26.83 1.14 9.72
N GLU A 43 28.04 0.73 10.08
CA GLU A 43 28.46 -0.68 10.08
C GLU A 43 27.80 -1.50 11.21
N GLU A 44 27.58 -0.90 12.37
CA GLU A 44 27.10 -1.61 13.57
C GLU A 44 25.61 -1.94 13.49
N THR A 45 24.80 -1.02 12.98
CA THR A 45 23.32 -1.11 13.01
C THR A 45 22.65 -0.85 11.67
N GLY A 46 23.43 -0.68 10.60
CA GLY A 46 22.91 -0.40 9.26
C GLY A 46 22.03 -1.50 8.68
N VAL A 47 21.07 -1.08 7.86
CA VAL A 47 20.22 -2.01 7.09
C VAL A 47 20.35 -1.79 5.59
N GLY A 48 19.90 -2.76 4.79
CA GLY A 48 19.92 -2.70 3.33
C GLY A 48 19.24 -1.44 2.76
N ARG A 49 19.56 -1.12 1.51
CA ARG A 49 18.86 -0.04 0.79
C ARG A 49 17.40 -0.41 0.60
N TRP A 50 16.54 0.59 0.63
CA TRP A 50 15.14 0.43 0.22
C TRP A 50 15.05 0.04 -1.25
N TRP A 51 13.97 -0.66 -1.58
CA TRP A 51 13.58 -0.99 -2.94
C TRP A 51 13.19 0.27 -3.74
N LYS A 52 13.20 0.16 -5.08
CA LYS A 52 12.71 1.21 -5.98
C LYS A 52 11.18 1.17 -6.04
N PRO A 53 10.50 2.32 -6.24
CA PRO A 53 9.05 2.34 -6.43
C PRO A 53 8.58 1.32 -7.45
N PHE A 54 7.45 0.68 -7.19
CA PHE A 54 6.92 -0.38 -8.04
C PHE A 54 5.39 -0.44 -8.01
N ASP A 55 4.85 -1.14 -9.00
CA ASP A 55 3.43 -1.39 -9.15
C ASP A 55 3.11 -2.86 -8.91
N VAL A 56 2.02 -3.13 -8.21
CA VAL A 56 1.45 -4.48 -8.10
C VAL A 56 -0.01 -4.46 -8.55
N ASN A 57 -0.40 -5.48 -9.29
CA ASN A 57 -1.70 -5.58 -9.95
C ASN A 57 -2.53 -6.74 -9.40
N TYR A 58 -3.84 -6.52 -9.27
CA TYR A 58 -4.81 -7.52 -8.86
C TYR A 58 -6.02 -7.47 -9.78
N GLU A 59 -6.59 -8.63 -10.06
CA GLU A 59 -7.86 -8.75 -10.79
C GLU A 59 -8.91 -9.35 -9.85
N PHE A 60 -10.09 -8.73 -9.80
CA PHE A 60 -11.17 -9.18 -8.95
C PHE A 60 -12.55 -8.83 -9.52
N LYS A 61 -13.58 -9.58 -9.10
CA LYS A 61 -14.98 -9.25 -9.39
C LYS A 61 -15.60 -8.55 -8.19
N PHE A 62 -16.00 -7.29 -8.36
CA PHE A 62 -16.77 -6.56 -7.36
C PHE A 62 -18.25 -6.89 -7.53
N THR A 63 -18.85 -7.53 -6.52
CA THR A 63 -20.25 -8.01 -6.55
C THR A 63 -21.26 -7.06 -5.91
N GLY A 64 -20.83 -5.88 -5.47
CA GLY A 64 -21.65 -4.99 -4.65
C GLY A 64 -21.50 -5.28 -3.15
N LEU A 65 -21.93 -4.31 -2.34
CA LEU A 65 -22.06 -4.46 -0.89
C LEU A 65 -23.53 -4.77 -0.58
N LYS A 66 -23.77 -5.61 0.43
CA LYS A 66 -25.12 -5.85 0.97
C LYS A 66 -25.52 -4.73 1.92
#